data_AF-A0A661NPC0-F1
#
_entry.id   AF-A0A661NPC0-F1
#
_cell.length_a   1.000
_cell.length_b   1.000
_cell.length_c   1.000
_cell.angle_alpha   90.00
_cell.angle_beta   90.00
_cell.angle_gamma   90.00
#
_symmetry.space_group_name_H-M   'P 1'
#
loop_
_entity.id
_entity.type
_entity.pdbx_description
1 polymer ?
#
loop_
_entity_poly.entity_id
_entity_poly.type
_entity_poly.pdbx_seq_one_letter_code
_entity_poly.pdbx_strand_id
1 'polypeptide(L)'
;MSASLPTRALWVVAALAVPLCAATASAWTALGVADDPLVRLPGTQPADGVVLEGPGQCMNCHDNYDPNVDVGFHWRGSMMAQALRDPLFWASVTVAAQDSIWAVGRPNAADLCLRCHTPEGWLGGRSDPSNGSGFTGSDHDGVSCAGCHKLYDPFFEDTYTGVREGSDWVGYWDESGASSTPSAAAALTTWTADGIEASTVEFFNGNGFYDGSNQPVSPGWTDHGGGQYFASSTAERRASFADANANHGQLYSRHHKSRYFCASCHDVSNAVLANLAFDGTTPNDGTTVLPTESQPAYSYGHIERTFSEFMLSDYGSGPGAAGRGVFDPI
;
A
#
# COMPACT_ATOMS: atom_id res chain seq x y z
N MET A 1 -20.93 39.68 -41.89
CA MET A 1 -19.47 39.67 -42.13
C MET A 1 -18.91 38.40 -41.52
N SER A 2 -18.87 37.32 -42.30
CA SER A 2 -18.28 36.04 -41.91
C SER A 2 -17.01 35.89 -42.74
N ALA A 3 -15.85 36.05 -42.12
CA ALA A 3 -14.57 35.82 -42.76
C ALA A 3 -14.27 34.32 -42.67
N SER A 4 -14.60 33.58 -43.73
CA SER A 4 -14.16 32.19 -43.89
C SER A 4 -12.64 32.16 -44.09
N LEU A 5 -11.90 31.59 -43.14
CA LEU A 5 -10.48 31.31 -43.31
C LEU A 5 -10.28 30.33 -44.49
N PRO A 6 -9.32 30.59 -45.39
CA PRO A 6 -9.09 29.74 -46.56
C PRO A 6 -8.65 28.35 -46.13
N THR A 7 -9.30 27.31 -46.67
CA THR A 7 -9.10 25.88 -46.38
C THR A 7 -7.64 25.40 -46.46
N ARG A 8 -6.77 26.12 -47.19
CA ARG A 8 -5.32 25.82 -47.24
C ARG A 8 -4.57 26.16 -45.95
N ALA A 9 -5.04 27.10 -45.15
CA ALA A 9 -4.44 27.44 -43.85
C ALA A 9 -4.69 26.35 -42.79
N LEU A 10 -5.85 25.69 -42.85
CA LEU A 10 -6.21 24.57 -41.95
C LEU A 10 -5.31 23.34 -42.14
N TRP A 11 -4.92 23.03 -43.38
CA TRP A 11 -4.02 21.90 -43.66
C TRP A 11 -2.57 22.16 -43.24
N VAL A 12 -2.10 23.41 -43.33
CA VAL A 12 -0.74 23.78 -42.89
C VAL A 12 -0.64 23.81 -41.36
N VAL A 13 -1.68 24.28 -40.66
CA VAL A 13 -1.76 24.22 -39.19
C VAL A 13 -1.87 22.77 -38.71
N ALA A 14 -2.66 21.92 -39.36
CA ALA A 14 -2.74 20.49 -39.03
C ALA A 14 -1.42 19.75 -39.34
N ALA A 15 -0.76 20.06 -40.45
CA ALA A 15 0.51 19.43 -40.84
C ALA A 15 1.70 19.86 -39.97
N LEU A 16 1.64 21.02 -39.31
CA LEU A 16 2.65 21.49 -38.36
C LEU A 16 2.32 21.12 -36.90
N ALA A 17 1.04 20.98 -36.53
CA ALA A 17 0.62 20.57 -35.19
C ALA A 17 0.90 19.08 -34.90
N VAL A 18 0.76 18.19 -35.89
CA VAL A 18 1.03 16.76 -35.74
C VAL A 18 2.51 16.45 -35.41
N PRO A 19 3.52 17.05 -36.08
CA PRO A 19 4.92 16.87 -35.67
C PRO A 19 5.29 17.64 -34.40
N LEU A 20 4.60 18.73 -34.03
CA LEU A 20 4.88 19.44 -32.77
C LEU A 20 4.36 18.66 -31.54
N CYS A 21 3.19 18.01 -31.64
CA CYS A 21 2.71 17.09 -30.60
C CYS A 21 3.53 15.80 -30.53
N ALA A 22 4.11 15.35 -31.66
CA ALA A 22 5.03 14.21 -31.67
C ALA A 22 6.43 14.57 -31.12
N ALA A 23 6.84 15.84 -31.14
CA ALA A 23 8.13 16.30 -30.63
C ALA A 23 8.18 16.52 -29.11
N THR A 24 7.03 16.53 -28.42
CA THR A 24 6.98 16.60 -26.94
C THR A 24 6.74 15.24 -26.28
N ALA A 25 6.68 14.16 -27.06
CA ALA A 25 6.95 12.83 -26.53
C ALA A 25 8.47 12.73 -26.30
N SER A 26 8.98 13.48 -25.32
CA SER A 26 10.26 13.14 -24.71
C SER A 26 10.19 11.66 -24.40
N ALA A 27 11.05 10.85 -25.02
CA ALA A 27 11.17 9.44 -24.70
C ALA A 27 11.66 9.36 -23.25
N TRP A 28 10.75 9.41 -22.29
CA TRP A 28 11.08 9.12 -20.91
C TRP A 28 11.45 7.65 -20.84
N THR A 29 12.61 7.36 -20.28
CA THR A 29 12.97 6.00 -19.94
C THR A 29 12.52 5.81 -18.51
N ALA A 30 11.41 5.10 -18.31
CA ALA A 30 11.03 4.69 -16.97
C ALA A 30 12.18 3.85 -16.40
N LEU A 31 12.65 4.21 -15.21
CA LEU A 31 13.56 3.38 -14.43
C LEU A 31 12.70 2.33 -13.74
N GLY A 32 13.14 1.07 -13.65
CA GLY A 32 12.36 0.07 -12.91
C GLY A 32 12.24 0.48 -11.45
N VAL A 33 11.10 0.22 -10.80
CA VAL A 33 10.88 0.63 -9.40
C VAL A 33 11.92 0.07 -8.42
N ALA A 34 12.49 -1.09 -8.75
CA ALA A 34 13.57 -1.71 -7.97
C ALA A 34 14.90 -0.93 -8.03
N ASP A 35 15.10 -0.16 -9.11
CA ASP A 35 16.32 0.60 -9.37
C ASP A 35 16.17 2.09 -9.04
N ASP A 36 14.94 2.57 -8.75
CA ASP A 36 14.65 3.99 -8.57
C ASP A 36 14.60 4.41 -7.08
N PRO A 37 15.65 5.07 -6.54
CA PRO A 37 15.67 5.52 -5.16
C PRO A 37 14.57 6.56 -4.87
N LEU A 38 14.05 7.25 -5.89
CA LEU A 38 13.06 8.31 -5.71
C LEU A 38 11.68 7.77 -5.31
N VAL A 39 11.36 6.53 -5.67
CA VAL A 39 10.07 5.90 -5.31
C VAL A 39 10.23 4.79 -4.27
N ARG A 40 11.46 4.60 -3.77
CA ARG A 40 11.73 3.60 -2.75
C ARG A 40 11.13 4.01 -1.41
N LEU A 41 10.34 3.09 -0.88
CA LEU A 41 9.66 3.15 0.41
C LEU A 41 9.91 1.82 1.14
N PRO A 42 10.19 1.79 2.46
CA PRO A 42 10.30 0.56 3.25
C PRO A 42 9.20 -0.48 3.02
N GLY A 43 9.49 -1.70 3.43
CA GLY A 43 8.60 -2.84 3.29
C GLY A 43 8.85 -3.66 2.03
N THR A 44 7.87 -4.46 1.66
CA THR A 44 8.00 -5.45 0.59
C THR A 44 8.13 -4.80 -0.78
N GLN A 45 9.12 -5.22 -1.55
CA GLN A 45 9.40 -4.77 -2.91
C GLN A 45 9.05 -5.86 -3.95
N PRO A 46 8.90 -5.51 -5.24
CA PRO A 46 8.64 -6.51 -6.27
C PRO A 46 9.76 -7.54 -6.42
N ALA A 47 11.00 -7.15 -6.12
CA ALA A 47 12.17 -8.01 -6.15
C ALA A 47 12.16 -9.12 -5.07
N ASP A 48 11.36 -8.96 -4.02
CA ASP A 48 11.31 -9.90 -2.89
C ASP A 48 10.57 -11.20 -3.25
N GLY A 49 9.90 -11.23 -4.40
CA GLY A 49 9.23 -12.43 -4.91
C GLY A 49 7.95 -12.81 -4.14
N VAL A 50 7.39 -11.90 -3.35
CA VAL A 50 6.10 -12.12 -2.68
C VAL A 50 4.99 -12.13 -3.72
N VAL A 51 4.30 -13.27 -3.82
CA VAL A 51 3.19 -13.46 -4.76
C VAL A 51 1.87 -13.28 -4.01
N LEU A 52 1.05 -12.35 -4.50
CA LEU A 52 -0.35 -12.20 -4.11
C LEU A 52 -1.22 -12.93 -5.12
N GLU A 53 -2.07 -13.83 -4.64
CA GLU A 53 -3.02 -14.51 -5.51
C GLU A 53 -4.24 -13.63 -5.84
N GLY A 54 -4.73 -13.77 -7.08
CA GLY A 54 -5.97 -13.14 -7.49
C GLY A 54 -7.18 -13.62 -6.67
N PRO A 55 -8.23 -12.79 -6.54
CA PRO A 55 -9.36 -13.03 -5.65
C PRO A 55 -10.11 -14.33 -5.98
N GLY A 56 -10.07 -14.79 -7.23
CA GLY A 56 -10.71 -16.05 -7.64
C GLY A 56 -10.34 -17.27 -6.79
N GLN A 57 -9.14 -17.31 -6.20
CA GLN A 57 -8.74 -18.40 -5.29
C GLN A 57 -9.58 -18.43 -4.01
N CYS A 58 -9.85 -17.26 -3.44
CA CYS A 58 -10.63 -17.09 -2.22
C CYS A 58 -12.13 -17.32 -2.49
N MET A 59 -12.59 -16.83 -3.64
CA MET A 59 -14.00 -16.79 -4.02
C MET A 59 -14.58 -18.18 -4.34
N ASN A 60 -13.75 -19.21 -4.44
CA ASN A 60 -14.24 -20.60 -4.51
C ASN A 60 -14.98 -21.05 -3.23
N CYS A 61 -14.74 -20.38 -2.10
CA CYS A 61 -15.37 -20.70 -0.81
C CYS A 61 -15.95 -19.48 -0.08
N HIS A 62 -15.41 -18.28 -0.32
CA HIS A 62 -15.85 -17.03 0.31
C HIS A 62 -16.83 -16.21 -0.54
N ASP A 63 -17.47 -16.86 -1.51
CA ASP A 63 -18.51 -16.29 -2.37
C ASP A 63 -19.76 -17.18 -2.36
N ASN A 64 -20.91 -16.53 -2.42
CA ASN A 64 -22.24 -17.11 -2.49
C ASN A 64 -22.55 -18.16 -1.40
N TYR A 65 -21.94 -18.04 -0.21
CA TYR A 65 -22.06 -19.02 0.88
C TYR A 65 -23.14 -18.64 1.92
N ASP A 66 -23.31 -17.35 2.20
CA ASP A 66 -24.37 -16.80 3.05
C ASP A 66 -24.71 -15.37 2.60
N PRO A 67 -25.94 -15.11 2.14
CA PRO A 67 -26.32 -13.81 1.58
C PRO A 67 -26.25 -12.63 2.59
N ASN A 68 -26.16 -12.88 3.89
CA ASN A 68 -26.09 -11.82 4.90
C ASN A 68 -24.66 -11.38 5.22
N VAL A 69 -23.67 -12.24 4.98
CA VAL A 69 -22.26 -12.02 5.34
C VAL A 69 -21.30 -12.33 4.20
N ASP A 70 -21.82 -12.36 2.98
CA ASP A 70 -21.06 -12.73 1.78
C ASP A 70 -19.92 -11.74 1.52
N VAL A 71 -18.70 -12.16 1.87
CA VAL A 71 -17.50 -11.34 1.73
C VAL A 71 -17.24 -11.01 0.26
N GLY A 72 -17.47 -12.00 -0.61
CA GLY A 72 -17.28 -11.88 -2.03
C GLY A 72 -18.15 -10.82 -2.70
N PHE A 73 -19.44 -10.81 -2.39
CA PHE A 73 -20.38 -9.81 -2.86
C PHE A 73 -20.02 -8.41 -2.33
N HIS A 74 -19.71 -8.28 -1.03
CA HIS A 74 -19.38 -6.98 -0.42
C HIS A 74 -18.07 -6.40 -0.97
N TRP A 75 -17.03 -7.22 -1.13
CA TRP A 75 -15.75 -6.76 -1.68
C TRP A 75 -15.91 -6.24 -3.11
N ARG A 76 -16.61 -6.97 -4.00
CA ARG A 76 -16.78 -6.56 -5.41
C ARG A 76 -17.42 -5.17 -5.57
N GLY A 77 -18.34 -4.81 -4.68
CA GLY A 77 -19.01 -3.51 -4.68
C GLY A 77 -18.24 -2.39 -3.99
N SER A 78 -17.13 -2.70 -3.32
CA SER A 78 -16.33 -1.74 -2.55
C SER A 78 -15.38 -0.93 -3.44
N MET A 79 -14.88 0.19 -2.91
CA MET A 79 -13.83 0.98 -3.58
C MET A 79 -12.52 0.19 -3.72
N MET A 80 -12.25 -0.79 -2.85
CA MET A 80 -11.07 -1.65 -2.93
C MET A 80 -11.05 -2.47 -4.22
N ALA A 81 -12.16 -3.15 -4.54
CA ALA A 81 -12.29 -3.92 -5.80
C ALA A 81 -12.36 -3.03 -7.06
N GLN A 82 -12.68 -1.75 -6.90
CA GLN A 82 -12.78 -0.78 -7.98
C GLN A 82 -11.55 0.15 -8.08
N ALA A 83 -10.50 -0.10 -7.28
CA ALA A 83 -9.36 0.80 -7.13
C ALA A 83 -8.59 1.07 -8.44
N LEU A 84 -8.61 0.13 -9.39
CA LEU A 84 -8.07 0.30 -10.75
C LEU A 84 -9.12 0.55 -11.85
N ARG A 85 -10.41 0.62 -11.49
CA ARG A 85 -11.52 0.83 -12.44
C ARG A 85 -12.07 2.25 -12.39
N ASP A 86 -11.67 3.02 -11.39
CA ASP A 86 -12.06 4.41 -11.24
C ASP A 86 -11.39 5.31 -12.31
N PRO A 87 -12.16 5.97 -13.19
CA PRO A 87 -11.59 6.91 -14.17
C PRO A 87 -10.95 8.14 -13.53
N LEU A 88 -11.41 8.57 -12.34
CA LEU A 88 -10.80 9.67 -11.61
C LEU A 88 -9.41 9.29 -11.09
N PHE A 89 -9.25 8.04 -10.63
CA PHE A 89 -7.95 7.50 -10.27
C PHE A 89 -6.96 7.58 -11.43
N TRP A 90 -7.33 7.08 -12.62
CA TRP A 90 -6.43 7.10 -13.78
C TRP A 90 -6.10 8.51 -14.29
N ALA A 91 -7.04 9.45 -14.16
CA ALA A 91 -6.77 10.85 -14.42
C ALA A 91 -5.70 11.40 -13.46
N SER A 92 -5.81 11.10 -12.16
CA SER A 92 -4.82 11.50 -11.15
C SER A 92 -3.46 10.85 -11.37
N VAL A 93 -3.41 9.56 -11.71
CA VAL A 93 -2.17 8.85 -12.07
C VAL A 93 -1.49 9.51 -13.27
N THR A 94 -2.28 9.91 -14.28
CA THR A 94 -1.76 10.60 -15.47
C THR A 94 -1.13 11.94 -15.10
N VAL A 95 -1.78 12.73 -14.24
CA VAL A 95 -1.23 14.00 -13.76
C VAL A 95 0.05 13.77 -12.96
N ALA A 96 0.06 12.82 -12.03
CA ALA A 96 1.25 12.47 -11.24
C ALA A 96 2.43 12.05 -12.12
N ALA A 97 2.19 11.26 -13.17
CA ALA A 97 3.21 10.88 -14.14
C ALA A 97 3.76 12.10 -14.90
N GLN A 98 2.90 13.01 -15.34
CA GLN A 98 3.30 14.23 -16.06
C GLN A 98 4.12 15.18 -15.17
N ASP A 99 3.67 15.39 -13.93
CA ASP A 99 4.37 16.21 -12.94
C ASP A 99 5.74 15.61 -12.60
N SER A 100 5.82 14.28 -12.45
CA SER A 100 7.06 13.55 -12.23
C SER A 100 8.03 13.71 -13.41
N ILE A 101 7.54 13.60 -14.65
CA ILE A 101 8.37 13.82 -15.85
C ILE A 101 8.92 15.24 -15.85
N TRP A 102 8.09 16.23 -15.53
CA TRP A 102 8.52 17.62 -15.47
C TRP A 102 9.56 17.86 -14.35
N ALA A 103 9.36 17.28 -13.17
CA ALA A 103 10.19 17.53 -12.00
C ALA A 103 11.52 16.76 -12.01
N VAL A 104 11.51 15.47 -12.40
CA VAL A 104 12.64 14.54 -12.25
C VAL A 104 12.93 13.74 -13.52
N GLY A 105 12.31 14.07 -14.65
CA GLY A 105 12.62 13.49 -15.96
C GLY A 105 12.09 12.08 -16.20
N ARG A 106 11.31 11.51 -15.26
CA ARG A 106 10.73 10.16 -15.35
C ARG A 106 9.31 10.11 -14.76
N PRO A 107 8.43 9.20 -15.19
CA PRO A 107 7.03 9.12 -14.76
C PRO A 107 6.80 8.40 -13.42
N ASN A 108 7.86 7.93 -12.76
CA ASN A 108 7.80 6.96 -11.67
C ASN A 108 6.97 7.38 -10.45
N ALA A 109 6.65 8.66 -10.23
CA ALA A 109 5.72 9.01 -9.15
C ALA A 109 4.35 8.32 -9.28
N ALA A 110 3.94 7.88 -10.47
CA ALA A 110 2.76 7.05 -10.68
C ALA A 110 2.80 5.72 -9.90
N ASP A 111 3.98 5.13 -9.69
CA ASP A 111 4.14 3.88 -8.94
C ASP A 111 3.78 4.02 -7.46
N LEU A 112 3.87 5.22 -6.89
CA LEU A 112 3.39 5.47 -5.53
C LEU A 112 1.86 5.21 -5.43
N CYS A 113 1.11 5.47 -6.50
CA CYS A 113 -0.31 5.18 -6.59
C CYS A 113 -0.57 3.69 -6.88
N LEU A 114 0.14 3.14 -7.88
CA LEU A 114 -0.05 1.76 -8.34
C LEU A 114 0.27 0.74 -7.26
N ARG A 115 1.28 1.02 -6.41
CA ARG A 115 1.62 0.21 -5.23
C ARG A 115 0.40 -0.12 -4.38
N CYS A 116 -0.41 0.87 -4.05
CA CYS A 116 -1.55 0.69 -3.15
C CYS A 116 -2.84 0.29 -3.87
N HIS A 117 -3.03 0.75 -5.12
CA HIS A 117 -4.27 0.50 -5.86
C HIS A 117 -4.29 -0.85 -6.60
N THR A 118 -3.14 -1.49 -6.79
CA THR A 118 -3.03 -2.87 -7.30
C THR A 118 -1.82 -3.58 -6.67
N PRO A 119 -1.90 -3.96 -5.38
CA PRO A 119 -0.77 -4.59 -4.70
C PRO A 119 -0.26 -5.85 -5.44
N GLU A 120 -1.17 -6.62 -6.05
CA GLU A 120 -0.84 -7.80 -6.86
C GLU A 120 -0.04 -7.44 -8.12
N GLY A 121 -0.48 -6.43 -8.87
CA GLY A 121 0.18 -5.97 -10.07
C GLY A 121 1.54 -5.34 -9.78
N TRP A 122 1.61 -4.50 -8.74
CA TRP A 122 2.83 -3.80 -8.35
C TRP A 122 3.88 -4.76 -7.78
N LEU A 123 3.55 -5.61 -6.80
CA LEU A 123 4.49 -6.63 -6.28
C LEU A 123 4.88 -7.64 -7.36
N GLY A 124 3.99 -7.88 -8.31
CA GLY A 124 4.27 -8.70 -9.47
C GLY A 124 5.21 -8.07 -10.51
N GLY A 125 5.70 -6.84 -10.28
CA GLY A 125 6.58 -6.11 -11.20
C GLY A 125 5.90 -5.65 -12.48
N ARG A 126 4.55 -5.65 -12.53
CA ARG A 126 3.75 -5.28 -13.71
C ARG A 126 3.30 -3.83 -13.71
N SER A 127 3.68 -3.07 -12.69
CA SER A 127 3.53 -1.62 -12.71
C SER A 127 4.56 -0.94 -13.63
N ASP A 128 5.56 -1.67 -14.12
CA ASP A 128 6.47 -1.20 -15.18
C ASP A 128 5.95 -1.66 -16.56
N PRO A 129 5.60 -0.74 -17.48
CA PRO A 129 5.74 0.72 -17.39
C PRO A 129 4.69 1.38 -16.49
N SER A 130 5.09 2.45 -15.77
CA SER A 130 4.32 3.16 -14.72
C SER A 130 2.98 3.79 -15.12
N ASN A 131 2.54 3.56 -16.36
CA ASN A 131 1.20 3.88 -16.84
C ASN A 131 0.20 2.71 -16.65
N GLY A 132 0.63 1.59 -16.07
CA GLY A 132 -0.20 0.42 -15.80
C GLY A 132 -0.55 -0.44 -17.02
N SER A 133 0.04 -0.16 -18.18
CA SER A 133 -0.19 -0.97 -19.39
C SER A 133 0.38 -2.39 -19.31
N GLY A 134 1.24 -2.67 -18.32
CA GLY A 134 1.77 -4.00 -18.01
C GLY A 134 0.82 -4.89 -17.20
N PHE A 135 -0.26 -4.33 -16.65
CA PHE A 135 -1.22 -5.09 -15.85
C PHE A 135 -2.03 -6.09 -16.68
N THR A 136 -2.38 -7.21 -16.04
CA THR A 136 -3.10 -8.32 -16.65
C THR A 136 -4.06 -8.96 -15.65
N GLY A 137 -5.12 -9.61 -16.13
CA GLY A 137 -5.95 -10.49 -15.31
C GLY A 137 -6.46 -9.82 -14.02
N SER A 138 -6.16 -10.44 -12.88
CA SER A 138 -6.56 -10.00 -11.54
C SER A 138 -5.87 -8.73 -11.04
N ASP A 139 -4.84 -8.23 -11.72
CA ASP A 139 -4.26 -6.92 -11.39
C ASP A 139 -5.33 -5.83 -11.40
N HIS A 140 -6.27 -5.92 -12.34
CA HIS A 140 -7.41 -5.01 -12.51
C HIS A 140 -8.50 -5.16 -11.45
N ASP A 141 -8.40 -6.15 -10.56
CA ASP A 141 -9.31 -6.34 -9.43
C ASP A 141 -8.98 -5.43 -8.24
N GLY A 142 -7.97 -4.57 -8.36
CA GLY A 142 -7.66 -3.55 -7.37
C GLY A 142 -7.01 -4.12 -6.11
N VAL A 143 -7.47 -3.66 -4.95
CA VAL A 143 -7.05 -4.20 -3.65
C VAL A 143 -7.83 -5.49 -3.38
N SER A 144 -7.24 -6.63 -3.73
CA SER A 144 -7.83 -7.96 -3.56
C SER A 144 -7.67 -8.51 -2.13
N CYS A 145 -8.28 -9.67 -1.86
CA CYS A 145 -8.22 -10.34 -0.56
C CYS A 145 -6.79 -10.58 -0.09
N ALA A 146 -5.91 -11.04 -0.99
CA ALA A 146 -4.50 -11.28 -0.68
C ALA A 146 -3.77 -9.97 -0.36
N GLY A 147 -4.15 -8.86 -1.00
CA GLY A 147 -3.59 -7.53 -0.75
C GLY A 147 -3.70 -7.07 0.70
N CYS A 148 -4.76 -7.46 1.42
CA CYS A 148 -4.90 -7.19 2.86
C CYS A 148 -4.44 -8.37 3.71
N HIS A 149 -4.94 -9.58 3.44
CA HIS A 149 -4.73 -10.75 4.31
C HIS A 149 -3.30 -11.32 4.29
N LYS A 150 -2.40 -10.74 3.49
CA LYS A 150 -0.96 -11.04 3.52
C LYS A 150 -0.15 -10.01 4.29
N LEU A 151 -0.73 -8.87 4.68
CA LEU A 151 0.03 -7.82 5.35
C LEU A 151 0.39 -8.20 6.78
N TYR A 152 1.55 -7.78 7.24
CA TYR A 152 1.98 -7.90 8.63
C TYR A 152 2.42 -6.56 9.19
N ASP A 153 2.40 -6.43 10.52
CA ASP A 153 2.74 -5.20 11.22
C ASP A 153 4.26 -5.00 11.19
N PRO A 154 4.79 -3.89 10.65
CA PRO A 154 6.22 -3.65 10.74
C PRO A 154 6.70 -3.21 12.14
N PHE A 155 5.77 -2.96 13.07
CA PHE A 155 6.06 -2.80 14.50
C PHE A 155 5.54 -4.01 15.30
N PHE A 156 5.55 -5.20 14.72
CA PHE A 156 5.03 -6.42 15.35
C PHE A 156 5.62 -6.69 16.74
N GLU A 157 6.89 -6.34 17.00
CA GLU A 157 7.52 -6.45 18.32
C GLU A 157 6.86 -5.51 19.35
N ASP A 158 6.71 -4.22 19.01
CA ASP A 158 6.06 -3.23 19.88
C ASP A 158 4.59 -3.54 20.10
N THR A 159 3.89 -4.00 19.05
CA THR A 159 2.49 -4.42 19.16
C THR A 159 2.39 -5.65 20.06
N TYR A 160 3.23 -6.67 19.87
CA TYR A 160 3.21 -7.89 20.68
C TYR A 160 3.47 -7.60 22.17
N THR A 161 4.50 -6.81 22.47
CA THR A 161 4.87 -6.42 23.85
C THR A 161 3.91 -5.41 24.47
N GLY A 162 3.01 -4.82 23.68
CA GLY A 162 2.00 -3.85 24.12
C GLY A 162 2.52 -2.43 24.26
N VAL A 163 3.73 -2.15 23.76
CA VAL A 163 4.24 -0.78 23.58
C VAL A 163 3.32 -0.02 22.63
N ARG A 164 2.92 -0.66 21.52
CA ARG A 164 1.92 -0.14 20.59
C ARG A 164 0.55 -0.73 20.94
N GLU A 165 -0.39 0.17 21.25
CA GLU A 165 -1.80 -0.15 21.55
C GLU A 165 -2.05 -1.10 22.75
N GLY A 166 -1.10 -1.18 23.69
CA GLY A 166 -1.32 -1.78 25.00
C GLY A 166 -1.46 -3.31 25.00
N SER A 167 -1.82 -3.85 26.17
CA SER A 167 -2.03 -5.30 26.39
C SER A 167 -3.39 -5.60 27.03
N ASP A 168 -4.39 -4.75 26.77
CA ASP A 168 -5.77 -5.03 27.19
C ASP A 168 -6.36 -6.15 26.33
N TRP A 169 -6.06 -7.38 26.72
CA TRP A 169 -6.57 -8.55 26.02
C TRP A 169 -8.08 -8.58 26.12
N VAL A 170 -8.66 -8.53 27.30
CA VAL A 170 -10.11 -8.71 27.49
C VAL A 170 -10.95 -7.64 26.77
N GLY A 171 -10.58 -6.37 26.89
CA GLY A 171 -11.39 -5.25 26.40
C GLY A 171 -11.12 -4.82 24.96
N TYR A 172 -9.92 -5.11 24.42
CA TYR A 172 -9.50 -4.58 23.12
C TYR A 172 -9.08 -5.66 22.11
N TRP A 173 -8.24 -6.62 22.53
CA TRP A 173 -7.66 -7.60 21.59
C TRP A 173 -8.42 -8.91 21.48
N ASP A 174 -9.00 -9.37 22.56
CA ASP A 174 -9.72 -10.62 22.71
C ASP A 174 -11.19 -10.42 22.33
N GLU A 175 -11.78 -11.44 21.75
CA GLU A 175 -13.22 -11.53 21.52
C GLU A 175 -13.98 -11.92 22.81
N SER A 176 -13.41 -11.58 23.98
CA SER A 176 -13.79 -12.19 25.25
C SER A 176 -15.28 -11.97 25.56
N GLY A 177 -15.99 -13.08 25.70
CA GLY A 177 -17.45 -13.15 25.78
C GLY A 177 -18.12 -13.94 24.65
N ALA A 178 -17.44 -14.16 23.51
CA ALA A 178 -17.96 -14.86 22.34
C ALA A 178 -17.23 -16.16 21.96
N SER A 179 -15.99 -16.38 22.43
CA SER A 179 -15.16 -17.55 22.05
C SER A 179 -14.34 -18.12 23.21
N SER A 180 -13.95 -19.39 23.09
CA SER A 180 -13.03 -20.08 24.01
C SER A 180 -11.56 -20.03 23.58
N THR A 181 -11.26 -19.44 22.40
CA THR A 181 -9.91 -19.38 21.85
C THR A 181 -9.19 -18.12 22.32
N PRO A 182 -8.13 -18.20 23.16
CA PRO A 182 -7.48 -17.01 23.66
C PRO A 182 -6.60 -16.35 22.59
N SER A 183 -6.89 -15.10 22.22
CA SER A 183 -6.15 -14.38 21.17
C SER A 183 -4.69 -14.10 21.55
N ALA A 184 -4.35 -14.08 22.85
CA ALA A 184 -2.97 -13.94 23.32
C ALA A 184 -2.05 -15.08 22.87
N ALA A 185 -2.53 -16.33 22.91
CA ALA A 185 -1.76 -17.48 22.44
C ALA A 185 -1.60 -17.45 20.91
N ALA A 186 -2.68 -17.07 20.20
CA ALA A 186 -2.63 -16.93 18.74
C ALA A 186 -1.68 -15.79 18.29
N ALA A 187 -1.59 -14.69 19.07
CA ALA A 187 -0.69 -13.59 18.81
C ALA A 187 0.80 -13.98 18.88
N LEU A 188 1.18 -14.92 19.76
CA LEU A 188 2.55 -15.43 19.82
C LEU A 188 2.95 -16.17 18.54
N THR A 189 2.01 -16.95 17.97
CA THR A 189 2.23 -17.64 16.69
C THR A 189 2.47 -16.64 15.57
N THR A 190 1.64 -15.59 15.49
CA THR A 190 1.79 -14.54 14.48
C THR A 190 3.07 -13.74 14.66
N TRP A 191 3.43 -13.36 15.89
CA TRP A 191 4.69 -12.69 16.20
C TRP A 191 5.91 -13.49 15.71
N THR A 192 5.90 -14.81 15.92
CA THR A 192 6.97 -15.70 15.43
C THR A 192 7.04 -15.72 13.90
N ALA A 193 5.89 -15.78 13.23
CA ALA A 193 5.82 -15.76 11.76
C ALA A 193 6.28 -14.41 11.18
N ASP A 194 5.85 -13.31 11.78
CA ASP A 194 6.18 -11.96 11.34
C ASP A 194 7.68 -11.66 11.55
N GLY A 195 8.31 -12.20 12.61
CA GLY A 195 9.77 -12.11 12.80
C GLY A 195 10.57 -12.81 11.70
N ILE A 196 10.06 -13.91 11.14
CA ILE A 196 10.70 -14.59 10.00
C ILE A 196 10.58 -13.72 8.74
N GLU A 197 9.40 -13.18 8.46
CA GLU A 197 9.17 -12.30 7.29
C GLU A 197 9.96 -10.99 7.42
N ALA A 198 10.04 -10.40 8.61
CA ALA A 198 10.82 -9.19 8.87
C ALA A 198 12.32 -9.38 8.58
N SER A 199 12.85 -10.57 8.83
CA SER A 199 14.27 -10.88 8.60
C SER A 199 14.70 -10.84 7.12
N THR A 200 13.75 -10.84 6.19
CA THR A 200 14.02 -10.75 4.75
C THR A 200 13.91 -9.34 4.20
N VAL A 201 13.44 -8.37 5.00
CA VAL A 201 13.27 -6.99 4.54
C VAL A 201 14.61 -6.27 4.54
N GLU A 202 14.93 -5.68 3.40
CA GLU A 202 16.16 -4.91 3.19
C GLU A 202 15.87 -3.42 3.00
N PHE A 203 16.86 -2.59 3.33
CA PHE A 203 16.97 -1.21 2.85
C PHE A 203 17.28 -1.20 1.34
N PHE A 204 17.19 -0.04 0.69
CA PHE A 204 17.62 0.14 -0.70
C PHE A 204 19.10 -0.23 -0.93
N ASN A 205 19.93 -0.05 0.10
CA ASN A 205 21.33 -0.42 0.07
C ASN A 205 21.62 -1.91 0.27
N GLY A 206 20.60 -2.76 0.43
CA GLY A 206 20.75 -4.21 0.60
C GLY A 206 21.10 -4.66 2.02
N ASN A 207 21.19 -3.77 3.00
CA ASN A 207 21.33 -4.15 4.41
C ASN A 207 19.97 -4.51 5.01
N GLY A 208 19.94 -5.37 6.03
CA GLY A 208 18.70 -5.71 6.74
C GLY A 208 18.02 -4.50 7.39
N PHE A 209 16.70 -4.40 7.25
CA PHE A 209 15.89 -3.30 7.77
C PHE A 209 15.64 -3.40 9.29
N TYR A 210 15.64 -4.62 9.83
CA TYR A 210 15.43 -4.90 11.25
C TYR A 210 16.73 -5.29 11.96
N ASP A 211 16.82 -4.93 13.24
CA ASP A 211 17.92 -5.31 14.11
C ASP A 211 17.71 -6.70 14.76
N GLY A 212 18.68 -7.13 15.57
CA GLY A 212 18.61 -8.43 16.26
C GLY A 212 17.53 -8.53 17.34
N SER A 213 16.81 -7.45 17.62
CA SER A 213 15.68 -7.39 18.55
C SER A 213 14.35 -7.22 17.81
N ASN A 214 14.31 -7.48 16.50
CA ASN A 214 13.13 -7.33 15.66
C ASN A 214 12.59 -5.89 15.58
N GLN A 215 13.44 -4.89 15.79
CA GLN A 215 13.08 -3.48 15.71
C GLN A 215 13.63 -2.86 14.41
N PRO A 216 12.93 -1.91 13.78
CA PRO A 216 13.49 -1.14 12.67
C PRO A 216 14.83 -0.51 13.06
N VAL A 217 15.86 -0.68 12.23
CA VAL A 217 17.23 -0.22 12.54
C VAL A 217 17.29 1.30 12.71
N SER A 218 16.49 2.06 11.97
CA SER A 218 16.45 3.51 12.12
C SER A 218 15.53 3.92 13.29
N PRO A 219 16.06 4.54 14.37
CA PRO A 219 15.23 5.00 15.47
C PRO A 219 14.27 6.13 15.08
N GLY A 220 14.55 6.81 13.96
CA GLY A 220 13.68 7.85 13.41
C GLY A 220 12.47 7.31 12.66
N TRP A 221 12.46 6.03 12.27
CA TRP A 221 11.34 5.41 11.58
C TRP A 221 10.31 4.93 12.62
N THR A 222 9.48 5.86 13.10
CA THR A 222 8.56 5.61 14.23
C THR A 222 7.12 5.33 13.81
N ASP A 223 6.82 5.38 12.52
CA ASP A 223 5.47 5.11 12.00
C ASP A 223 5.50 4.51 10.60
N HIS A 224 4.59 3.58 10.33
CA HIS A 224 4.43 2.92 9.04
C HIS A 224 3.30 3.58 8.26
N GLY A 225 3.57 4.83 7.86
CA GLY A 225 2.77 5.56 6.90
C GLY A 225 3.47 5.61 5.54
N GLY A 226 3.06 6.53 4.67
CA GLY A 226 3.77 6.83 3.44
C GLY A 226 3.45 5.89 2.27
N GLY A 227 2.42 5.05 2.38
CA GLY A 227 2.14 3.99 1.39
C GLY A 227 3.09 2.79 1.52
N GLN A 228 3.60 2.56 2.73
CA GLN A 228 4.50 1.46 3.07
C GLN A 228 3.69 0.27 3.55
N TYR A 229 3.89 -0.90 2.94
CA TYR A 229 3.30 -2.14 3.44
C TYR A 229 4.31 -3.27 3.44
N PHE A 230 4.06 -4.23 4.31
CA PHE A 230 4.90 -5.39 4.56
C PHE A 230 4.03 -6.62 4.35
N ALA A 231 4.32 -7.39 3.31
CA ALA A 231 3.53 -8.53 2.87
C ALA A 231 4.29 -9.83 3.10
N SER A 232 3.58 -10.83 3.60
CA SER A 232 4.11 -12.15 3.91
C SER A 232 4.18 -13.04 2.67
N SER A 233 5.28 -13.76 2.55
CA SER A 233 5.51 -14.77 1.53
C SER A 233 4.78 -16.08 1.81
N THR A 234 4.37 -16.35 3.05
CA THR A 234 3.77 -17.63 3.45
C THR A 234 2.31 -17.83 3.01
N ALA A 235 1.82 -19.06 3.09
CA ALA A 235 0.48 -19.43 2.64
C ALA A 235 -0.64 -19.04 3.61
N GLU A 236 -0.32 -18.74 4.87
CA GLU A 236 -1.29 -18.36 5.89
C GLU A 236 -1.93 -17.00 5.58
N ARG A 237 -3.19 -16.83 6.00
CA ARG A 237 -3.91 -15.55 5.91
C ARG A 237 -3.99 -14.91 7.29
N ARG A 238 -3.71 -13.61 7.36
CA ARG A 238 -3.77 -12.81 8.59
C ARG A 238 -5.11 -12.12 8.68
N ALA A 239 -5.76 -12.16 9.84
CA ALA A 239 -7.05 -11.51 10.06
C ALA A 239 -7.28 -11.19 11.53
N SER A 240 -8.34 -10.43 11.81
CA SER A 240 -8.67 -9.96 13.15
C SER A 240 -9.13 -11.07 14.10
N PHE A 241 -9.70 -12.18 13.64
CA PHE A 241 -10.31 -13.16 14.55
C PHE A 241 -9.37 -14.31 14.90
N ALA A 242 -9.23 -14.61 16.18
CA ALA A 242 -8.37 -15.71 16.64
C ALA A 242 -8.99 -17.10 16.43
N ASP A 243 -10.32 -17.17 16.29
CA ASP A 243 -11.12 -18.38 16.23
C ASP A 243 -11.83 -18.58 14.88
N ALA A 244 -11.41 -17.85 13.85
CA ALA A 244 -11.93 -18.07 12.51
C ALA A 244 -11.80 -19.55 12.11
N ASN A 245 -12.80 -20.08 11.43
CA ASN A 245 -12.76 -21.45 10.94
C ASN A 245 -12.57 -21.41 9.42
N ALA A 246 -11.33 -21.60 8.97
CA ALA A 246 -10.97 -21.59 7.55
C ALA A 246 -10.42 -22.96 7.10
N ASN A 247 -10.60 -23.27 5.81
CA ASN A 247 -10.04 -24.48 5.17
C ASN A 247 -8.56 -24.31 4.77
N HIS A 248 -7.89 -23.26 5.26
CA HIS A 248 -6.48 -22.96 5.02
C HIS A 248 -5.84 -22.42 6.31
N GLY A 249 -4.52 -22.36 6.34
CA GLY A 249 -3.78 -21.78 7.46
C GLY A 249 -4.17 -20.31 7.71
N GLN A 250 -4.23 -19.93 8.98
CA GLN A 250 -4.59 -18.57 9.40
C GLN A 250 -3.74 -18.12 10.59
N LEU A 251 -3.57 -16.81 10.70
CA LEU A 251 -2.84 -16.15 11.77
C LEU A 251 -3.69 -15.01 12.34
N TYR A 252 -3.85 -15.00 13.66
CA TYR A 252 -4.49 -13.88 14.36
C TYR A 252 -3.58 -12.67 14.30
N SER A 253 -4.04 -11.58 13.70
CA SER A 253 -3.23 -10.39 13.47
C SER A 253 -3.78 -9.20 14.23
N ARG A 254 -3.01 -8.74 15.22
CA ARG A 254 -3.26 -7.47 15.90
C ARG A 254 -3.18 -6.30 14.93
N HIS A 255 -2.35 -6.39 13.90
CA HIS A 255 -2.32 -5.43 12.79
C HIS A 255 -3.71 -5.24 12.18
N HIS A 256 -4.43 -6.33 11.87
CA HIS A 256 -5.75 -6.26 11.24
C HIS A 256 -6.87 -5.77 12.16
N LYS A 257 -6.65 -5.74 13.49
CA LYS A 257 -7.53 -5.07 14.45
C LYS A 257 -7.10 -3.62 14.73
N SER A 258 -5.84 -3.32 14.50
CA SER A 258 -5.21 -2.05 14.81
C SER A 258 -5.79 -0.95 13.95
N ARG A 259 -5.97 0.22 14.54
CA ARG A 259 -6.30 1.43 13.76
C ARG A 259 -5.14 1.84 12.84
N TYR A 260 -3.91 1.46 13.16
CA TYR A 260 -2.73 1.76 12.37
C TYR A 260 -2.66 0.98 11.05
N PHE A 261 -3.48 -0.07 10.88
CA PHE A 261 -3.58 -0.79 9.59
C PHE A 261 -3.86 0.14 8.41
N CYS A 262 -4.68 1.18 8.64
CA CYS A 262 -5.03 2.14 7.61
C CYS A 262 -3.81 2.93 7.11
N ALA A 263 -2.80 3.15 7.94
CA ALA A 263 -1.60 3.92 7.60
C ALA A 263 -0.80 3.28 6.46
N SER A 264 -0.88 1.96 6.29
CA SER A 264 -0.22 1.20 5.22
C SER A 264 -0.56 1.73 3.83
N CYS A 265 -1.78 2.26 3.63
CA CYS A 265 -2.26 2.78 2.35
C CYS A 265 -2.76 4.23 2.40
N HIS A 266 -3.23 4.73 3.55
CA HIS A 266 -4.00 5.97 3.65
C HIS A 266 -3.27 7.12 4.36
N ASP A 267 -1.93 7.07 4.43
CA ASP A 267 -1.10 8.18 4.91
C ASP A 267 0.08 8.49 3.97
N VAL A 268 -0.21 8.61 2.67
CA VAL A 268 0.81 8.59 1.61
C VAL A 268 1.64 9.87 1.57
N SER A 269 2.96 9.72 1.60
CA SER A 269 3.92 10.82 1.54
C SER A 269 4.76 10.73 0.26
N ASN A 270 5.23 11.88 -0.21
CA ASN A 270 5.92 12.03 -1.47
C ASN A 270 7.39 11.60 -1.34
N ALA A 271 7.66 10.31 -1.61
CA ALA A 271 9.00 9.74 -1.62
C ALA A 271 9.92 10.44 -2.64
N VAL A 272 9.39 10.85 -3.80
CA VAL A 272 10.19 11.46 -4.88
C VAL A 272 10.89 12.72 -4.39
N LEU A 273 10.18 13.58 -3.67
CA LEU A 273 10.77 14.79 -3.11
C LEU A 273 11.62 14.51 -1.87
N ALA A 274 11.22 13.54 -1.03
CA ALA A 274 11.98 13.16 0.15
C ALA A 274 13.37 12.63 -0.21
N ASN A 275 13.45 11.81 -1.26
CA ASN A 275 14.66 11.14 -1.71
C ASN A 275 15.38 11.89 -2.84
N LEU A 276 14.94 13.11 -3.22
CA LEU A 276 15.42 13.83 -4.40
C LEU A 276 16.95 13.99 -4.44
N ALA A 277 17.59 14.20 -3.29
CA ALA A 277 19.05 14.34 -3.19
C ALA A 277 19.83 13.04 -3.48
N PHE A 278 19.13 11.90 -3.58
CA PHE A 278 19.67 10.56 -3.80
C PHE A 278 19.34 10.04 -5.20
N ASP A 279 18.91 10.90 -6.12
CA ASP A 279 18.72 10.50 -7.52
C ASP A 279 20.02 9.94 -8.11
N GLY A 280 19.93 8.77 -8.75
CA GLY A 280 21.06 8.06 -9.34
C GLY A 280 21.86 7.19 -8.36
N THR A 281 21.45 7.08 -7.09
CA THR A 281 22.02 6.08 -6.18
C THR A 281 21.72 4.68 -6.70
N THR A 282 22.74 3.82 -6.71
CA THR A 282 22.61 2.41 -7.10
C THR A 282 22.02 1.58 -5.95
N PRO A 283 21.05 0.69 -6.20
CA PRO A 283 20.62 -0.27 -5.19
C PRO A 283 21.78 -1.18 -4.76
N ASN A 284 21.70 -1.72 -3.54
CA ASN A 284 22.72 -2.64 -2.99
C ASN A 284 24.13 -2.05 -2.85
N ASP A 285 24.26 -0.73 -2.65
CA ASP A 285 25.55 -0.08 -2.45
C ASP A 285 26.16 -0.28 -1.04
N GLY A 286 25.42 -0.96 -0.14
CA GLY A 286 25.80 -1.27 1.23
C GLY A 286 25.89 -0.09 2.19
N THR A 287 25.60 1.16 1.75
CA THR A 287 25.88 2.36 2.56
C THR A 287 24.80 3.43 2.55
N THR A 288 24.06 3.63 1.45
CA THR A 288 23.11 4.74 1.34
C THR A 288 21.80 4.41 2.05
N VAL A 289 21.45 5.19 3.08
CA VAL A 289 20.12 5.08 3.73
C VAL A 289 19.26 6.23 3.23
N LEU A 290 18.12 5.91 2.63
CA LEU A 290 17.22 6.93 2.10
C LEU A 290 16.44 7.62 3.23
N PRO A 291 16.04 8.89 3.05
CA PRO A 291 15.16 9.59 3.98
C PRO A 291 13.87 8.83 4.28
N THR A 292 13.23 8.24 3.26
CA THR A 292 12.01 7.42 3.43
C THR A 292 12.22 6.17 4.29
N GLU A 293 13.46 5.71 4.46
CA GLU A 293 13.81 4.52 5.24
C GLU A 293 14.35 4.85 6.63
N SER A 294 14.59 6.13 6.93
CA SER A 294 15.14 6.56 8.21
C SER A 294 14.25 7.52 8.99
N GLN A 295 13.32 8.18 8.32
CA GLN A 295 12.45 9.20 8.88
C GLN A 295 10.99 8.74 8.88
N PRO A 296 10.14 9.30 9.77
CA PRO A 296 8.74 8.91 9.81
C PRO A 296 7.99 9.54 8.62
N ALA A 297 6.95 8.87 8.12
CA ALA A 297 6.24 9.30 6.92
C ALA A 297 5.70 10.73 6.97
N TYR A 298 5.28 11.21 8.15
CA TYR A 298 4.77 12.57 8.33
C TYR A 298 5.83 13.67 8.20
N SER A 299 7.12 13.33 8.21
CA SER A 299 8.23 14.31 8.20
C SER A 299 8.53 14.92 6.83
N TYR A 300 7.97 14.37 5.75
CA TYR A 300 8.13 14.86 4.39
C TYR A 300 6.78 15.15 3.70
N GLY A 301 6.83 15.78 2.53
CA GLY A 301 5.66 16.29 1.81
C GLY A 301 4.56 15.24 1.62
N HIS A 302 3.30 15.66 1.65
CA HIS A 302 2.15 14.75 1.60
C HIS A 302 1.59 14.55 0.19
N ILE A 303 1.03 13.37 -0.04
CA ILE A 303 0.13 13.07 -1.16
C ILE A 303 -1.28 12.86 -0.59
N GLU A 304 -1.40 12.09 0.49
CA GLU A 304 -2.65 11.82 1.22
C GLU A 304 -2.39 11.85 2.73
N ARG A 305 -3.37 12.29 3.52
CA ARG A 305 -3.30 12.36 4.99
C ARG A 305 -4.54 11.80 5.70
N THR A 306 -5.31 10.96 5.02
CA THR A 306 -6.58 10.41 5.53
C THR A 306 -6.41 9.73 6.89
N PHE A 307 -5.35 8.93 7.08
CA PHE A 307 -5.07 8.28 8.35
C PHE A 307 -4.65 9.29 9.43
N SER A 308 -3.74 10.22 9.10
CA SER A 308 -3.37 11.31 10.02
C SER A 308 -4.59 12.13 10.46
N GLU A 309 -5.49 12.48 9.53
CA GLU A 309 -6.74 13.18 9.80
C GLU A 309 -7.69 12.35 10.68
N PHE A 310 -7.82 11.05 10.40
CA PHE A 310 -8.57 10.11 11.24
C PHE A 310 -8.03 10.09 12.67
N MET A 311 -6.71 9.97 12.84
CA MET A 311 -6.05 9.93 14.15
C MET A 311 -6.23 11.23 14.95
N LEU A 312 -6.39 12.36 14.26
CA LEU A 312 -6.66 13.67 14.87
C LEU A 312 -8.16 13.94 15.08
N SER A 313 -9.03 13.14 14.49
CA SER A 313 -10.48 13.28 14.63
C SER A 313 -11.02 12.64 15.91
N ASP A 314 -12.26 12.99 16.27
CA ASP A 314 -12.97 12.34 17.37
C ASP A 314 -13.10 10.81 17.17
N TYR A 315 -13.08 10.32 15.92
CA TYR A 315 -13.13 8.89 15.60
C TYR A 315 -11.83 8.15 15.96
N GLY A 316 -10.68 8.82 15.87
CA GLY A 316 -9.37 8.26 16.23
C GLY A 316 -9.02 8.40 17.71
N SER A 317 -9.63 9.36 18.40
CA SER A 317 -9.54 9.50 19.86
C SER A 317 -10.49 8.53 20.57
N GLY A 318 -10.09 7.90 21.68
CA GLY A 318 -11.01 6.99 22.42
C GLY A 318 -12.19 7.75 23.04
N PRO A 319 -13.43 7.23 23.10
CA PRO A 319 -14.01 5.96 22.62
C PRO A 319 -14.54 5.98 21.16
N GLY A 320 -14.02 6.88 20.31
CA GLY A 320 -14.58 7.21 19.01
C GLY A 320 -15.58 8.37 19.10
N ALA A 321 -16.01 8.88 17.94
CA ALA A 321 -16.93 10.01 17.90
C ALA A 321 -18.32 9.61 18.39
N ALA A 322 -18.99 10.51 19.12
CA ALA A 322 -20.38 10.31 19.55
C ALA A 322 -21.27 10.05 18.32
N GLY A 323 -22.02 8.95 18.37
CA GLY A 323 -22.90 8.54 17.29
C GLY A 323 -24.23 9.26 17.40
N ARG A 324 -25.14 8.93 16.48
CA ARG A 324 -26.55 9.34 16.58
C ARG A 324 -27.44 8.14 16.29
N GLY A 325 -28.46 7.93 17.11
CA GLY A 325 -29.43 6.85 16.93
C GLY A 325 -28.93 5.51 17.48
N VAL A 326 -29.36 4.40 16.88
CA VAL A 326 -29.08 3.02 17.33
C VAL A 326 -27.62 2.59 17.23
N PHE A 327 -26.73 3.45 16.71
CA PHE A 327 -25.30 3.20 16.55
C PHE A 327 -24.45 4.18 17.35
N ASP A 328 -24.98 4.73 18.45
CA ASP A 328 -24.21 5.54 19.40
C ASP A 328 -23.18 4.65 20.11
N PRO A 329 -21.86 4.87 19.96
CA PRO A 329 -20.86 4.15 20.73
C PRO A 329 -21.04 4.50 22.21
N ILE A 330 -21.19 3.46 23.03
CA ILE A 330 -21.43 3.54 24.49
C ILE A 330 -20.17 4.03 25.20
#